data_AF-A0A935RDH1-F1
#
_entry.id   AF-A0A935RDH1-F1
#
_cell.length_a   1.000
_cell.length_b   1.000
_cell.length_c   1.000
_cell.angle_alpha   90.00
_cell.angle_beta   90.00
_cell.angle_gamma   90.00
#
_symmetry.space_group_name_H-M   'P 1'
#
loop_
_entity.id
_entity.type
_entity.pdbx_description
1 polymer ?
#
loop_
_entity_poly.entity_id
_entity_poly.type
_entity_poly.pdbx_seq_one_letter_code
_entity_poly.pdbx_strand_id
1 'polypeptide(L)'
;MDPDIARNVTAERVRRVAKGYTSAKENVVAGLGGGFQFCTLSREPLFTSEGQIRPDVTFPQLAEFVWFIETGSGKVPEGDWALATPRNSIRRCWASSRDAPSTCSTTASSRTTRWRAAMC
;
A
#
# COMPACT_ATOMS: atom_id res chain seq x y z
N MET A 1 7.28 23.79 -2.03
CA MET A 1 8.04 22.72 -2.70
C MET A 1 7.46 22.55 -4.09
N ASP A 2 8.30 22.45 -5.12
CA ASP A 2 7.85 22.31 -6.50
C ASP A 2 7.36 20.86 -6.75
N PRO A 3 6.10 20.66 -7.19
CA PRO A 3 5.53 19.33 -7.40
C PRO A 3 6.23 18.54 -8.51
N ASP A 4 6.93 19.20 -9.43
CA ASP A 4 7.56 18.57 -10.58
C ASP A 4 8.91 17.94 -10.24
N ILE A 5 9.59 18.44 -9.20
CA ILE A 5 10.90 17.90 -8.78
C ILE A 5 10.78 16.44 -8.34
N ALA A 6 9.77 16.10 -7.54
CA ALA A 6 9.57 14.73 -7.08
C ALA A 6 9.27 13.77 -8.24
N ARG A 7 8.38 14.21 -9.16
CA ARG A 7 7.89 13.40 -10.27
C ARG A 7 8.90 13.24 -11.39
N ASN A 8 9.62 14.30 -11.74
CA ASN A 8 10.46 14.31 -12.93
C ASN A 8 11.93 14.07 -12.58
N VAL A 9 12.43 14.63 -11.48
CA VAL A 9 13.86 14.55 -11.13
C VAL A 9 14.12 13.38 -10.19
N THR A 10 13.45 13.37 -9.03
CA THR A 10 13.70 12.36 -8.00
C THR A 10 13.28 10.98 -8.47
N ALA A 11 12.12 10.85 -9.10
CA ALA A 11 11.65 9.58 -9.65
C ALA A 11 12.64 8.97 -10.63
N GLU A 12 13.14 9.76 -11.58
CA GLU A 12 14.07 9.26 -12.60
C GLU A 12 15.42 8.89 -12.00
N ARG A 13 15.90 9.65 -11.01
CA ARG A 13 17.13 9.30 -10.29
C ARG A 13 16.99 7.95 -9.58
N VAL A 14 15.92 7.75 -8.82
CA VAL A 14 15.72 6.48 -8.10
C VAL A 14 15.46 5.34 -9.07
N ARG A 15 14.76 5.59 -10.19
CA ARG A 15 14.54 4.59 -11.25
C ARG A 15 15.84 4.11 -11.89
N ARG A 16 16.78 5.02 -12.17
CA ARG A 16 18.11 4.68 -12.71
C ARG A 16 18.93 3.88 -11.71
N VAL A 17 18.81 4.17 -10.42
CA VAL A 17 19.48 3.38 -9.37
C VAL A 17 18.89 1.96 -9.28
N ALA A 18 17.56 1.85 -9.34
CA ALA A 18 16.87 0.56 -9.25
C ALA A 18 17.13 -0.33 -10.48
N LYS A 19 17.06 0.24 -11.70
CA LYS A 19 17.19 -0.51 -12.96
C LYS A 19 18.62 -0.60 -13.49
N GLY A 20 19.52 0.25 -13.01
CA GLY A 20 20.84 0.46 -13.60
C GLY A 20 20.81 1.54 -14.68
N TYR A 21 21.99 2.09 -14.98
CA TYR A 21 22.16 3.11 -16.01
C TYR A 21 23.55 3.04 -16.63
N THR A 22 23.66 3.55 -17.85
CA THR A 22 24.93 3.75 -18.55
C THR A 22 25.38 5.19 -18.39
N SER A 23 26.62 5.37 -17.94
CA SER A 23 27.24 6.69 -17.85
C SER A 23 27.76 7.14 -19.21
N ALA A 24 27.99 8.44 -19.37
CA ALA A 24 28.58 9.02 -20.58
C ALA A 24 30.00 8.50 -20.88
N LYS A 25 30.67 7.90 -19.89
CA LYS A 25 31.98 7.25 -20.03
C LYS A 25 31.87 5.75 -20.38
N GLU A 26 30.73 5.32 -20.93
CA GLU A 26 30.40 3.92 -21.28
C GLU A 26 30.47 2.90 -20.12
N ASN A 27 30.57 3.38 -18.88
CA ASN A 27 30.48 2.52 -17.71
C ASN A 27 29.02 2.12 -17.47
N VAL A 28 28.76 0.81 -17.60
CA VAL A 28 27.46 0.19 -17.29
C VAL A 28 27.40 -0.07 -15.80
N VAL A 29 26.53 0.64 -15.09
CA VAL A 29 26.27 0.40 -13.67
C VAL A 29 25.04 -0.49 -13.55
N ALA A 30 25.23 -1.70 -13.03
CA ALA A 30 24.13 -2.62 -12.76
C ALA A 30 23.17 -2.03 -11.71
N GLY A 31 21.86 -2.25 -11.90
CA GLY A 31 20.84 -1.79 -10.98
C GLY A 31 20.89 -2.55 -9.65
N LEU A 32 20.57 -1.85 -8.55
CA LEU A 32 20.48 -2.46 -7.23
C LEU A 32 19.20 -3.30 -7.05
N GLY A 33 18.26 -3.22 -8.00
CA GLY A 33 16.94 -3.84 -7.90
C GLY A 33 15.99 -3.03 -7.00
N GLY A 34 14.76 -3.52 -6.87
CA GLY A 34 13.71 -2.91 -6.04
C GLY A 34 12.81 -1.91 -6.78
N GLY A 35 12.06 -1.14 -6.01
CA GLY A 35 11.11 -0.14 -6.48
C GLY A 35 10.82 0.89 -5.40
N PHE A 36 10.24 2.02 -5.80
CA PHE A 36 9.85 3.09 -4.89
C PHE A 36 8.41 3.52 -5.20
N GLN A 37 7.75 4.06 -4.18
CA GLN A 37 6.41 4.63 -4.30
C GLN A 37 6.46 6.07 -3.76
N PHE A 38 5.89 7.01 -4.51
CA PHE A 38 5.64 8.35 -4.00
C PHE A 38 4.22 8.44 -3.49
N CYS A 39 4.08 8.81 -2.21
CA CYS A 39 2.80 9.03 -1.57
C CYS A 39 2.68 10.53 -1.27
N THR A 40 1.62 11.16 -1.74
CA THR A 40 1.29 12.54 -1.36
C THR A 40 0.17 12.48 -0.32
N LEU A 41 0.48 12.78 0.93
CA LEU A 41 -0.48 12.68 2.05
C LEU A 41 -1.41 13.90 2.10
N SER A 42 -0.88 15.10 1.89
CA SER A 42 -1.66 16.34 1.85
C SER A 42 -0.94 17.40 1.01
N ARG A 43 -1.70 18.36 0.48
CA ARG A 43 -1.15 19.50 -0.27
C ARG A 43 -0.34 20.44 0.62
N GLU A 44 -0.77 20.55 1.87
CA GLU A 44 -0.19 21.45 2.86
C GLU A 44 0.25 20.67 4.09
N PRO A 45 1.27 21.13 4.84
CA PRO A 45 1.76 20.42 6.02
C PRO A 45 0.65 20.14 7.03
N LEU A 46 0.66 18.95 7.63
CA LEU A 46 -0.30 18.55 8.67
C LEU A 46 -0.03 19.27 10.00
N PHE A 47 1.25 19.51 10.29
CA PHE A 47 1.71 20.14 11.52
C PHE A 47 2.12 21.60 11.27
N THR A 48 1.82 22.47 12.23
CA THR A 48 2.37 23.82 12.27
C THR A 48 3.85 23.80 12.64
N SER A 49 4.53 24.94 12.55
CA SER A 49 5.94 25.08 12.96
C SER A 49 6.17 24.71 14.44
N GLU A 50 5.15 24.85 15.26
CA GLU A 50 5.15 24.56 16.70
C GLU A 50 4.76 23.11 17.00
N GLY A 51 4.52 22.29 15.97
CA GLY A 51 4.15 20.88 16.10
C GLY A 51 2.68 20.63 16.44
N GLN A 52 1.82 21.65 16.36
CA GLN A 52 0.37 21.47 16.56
C GLN A 52 -0.30 20.94 15.30
N ILE A 53 -1.33 20.11 15.46
CA ILE A 53 -2.18 19.68 14.34
C ILE A 53 -3.01 20.88 13.91
N ARG A 54 -3.02 21.14 12.61
CA ARG A 54 -3.85 22.19 12.04
C ARG A 54 -5.35 21.91 12.24
N PRO A 55 -6.16 22.92 12.63
CA PRO A 55 -7.57 22.73 12.96
C PRO A 55 -8.45 22.31 11.76
N ASP A 56 -7.96 22.57 10.56
CA ASP A 56 -8.58 22.35 9.26
C ASP A 56 -8.27 20.96 8.66
N VAL A 57 -7.50 20.14 9.37
CA VAL A 57 -7.18 18.77 8.97
C VAL A 57 -8.37 17.85 9.21
N THR A 58 -8.74 17.09 8.18
CA THR A 58 -9.81 16.11 8.26
C THR A 58 -9.30 14.77 8.80
N PHE A 59 -10.19 13.99 9.43
CA PHE A 59 -9.85 12.65 9.93
C PHE A 59 -9.19 11.72 8.89
N PRO A 60 -9.65 11.66 7.62
CA PRO A 60 -9.02 10.84 6.60
C PRO A 60 -7.54 11.19 6.37
N GLN A 61 -7.21 12.48 6.30
CA GLN A 61 -5.82 12.94 6.10
C GLN A 61 -4.92 12.55 7.27
N LEU A 62 -5.43 12.65 8.50
CA LEU A 62 -4.69 12.23 9.69
C LEU A 62 -4.50 10.70 9.72
N ALA A 63 -5.53 9.94 9.37
CA ALA A 63 -5.47 8.48 9.31
C ALA A 63 -4.48 7.99 8.25
N GLU A 64 -4.41 8.66 7.09
CA GLU A 64 -3.41 8.37 6.05
C GLU A 64 -1.99 8.61 6.54
N PHE A 65 -1.76 9.68 7.30
CA PHE A 65 -0.46 9.98 7.88
C PHE A 65 -0.04 8.93 8.91
N VAL A 66 -0.92 8.58 9.85
CA VAL A 66 -0.65 7.54 10.86
C VAL A 66 -0.35 6.21 10.17
N TRP A 67 -1.14 5.84 9.16
CA TRP A 67 -0.89 4.63 8.38
C TRP A 67 0.48 4.64 7.69
N PHE A 68 0.85 5.77 7.10
CA PHE A 68 2.14 5.93 6.41
C PHE A 68 3.32 5.79 7.38
N ILE A 69 3.24 6.38 8.57
CA ILE A 69 4.29 6.24 9.59
C ILE A 69 4.42 4.79 10.05
N GLU A 70 3.29 4.09 10.24
CA GLU A 70 3.29 2.72 10.75
C GLU A 70 3.66 1.65 9.72
N THR A 71 3.22 1.82 8.47
CA THR A 71 3.39 0.80 7.42
C THR A 71 4.49 1.17 6.43
N GLY A 72 4.94 2.42 6.41
CA GLY A 72 5.86 2.95 5.40
C GLY A 72 5.28 2.96 3.97
N SER A 73 3.96 2.80 3.82
CA SER A 73 3.27 2.71 2.53
C SER A 73 2.06 3.63 2.50
N GLY A 74 1.67 4.06 1.29
CA GLY A 74 0.47 4.89 1.12
C GLY A 74 -0.79 4.09 1.43
N LYS A 75 -1.70 4.65 2.22
CA LYS A 75 -3.03 4.06 2.43
C LYS A 75 -3.78 4.05 1.09
N VAL A 76 -4.35 2.91 0.73
CA VAL A 76 -5.24 2.81 -0.44
C VAL A 76 -6.59 3.43 -0.04
N PRO A 77 -7.19 4.30 -0.87
CA PRO A 77 -8.48 4.91 -0.55
C PRO A 77 -9.55 3.84 -0.30
N GLU A 78 -10.37 4.11 0.71
CA GLU A 78 -11.39 3.19 1.21
C GLU A 78 -12.53 3.10 0.17
N GLY A 79 -12.45 2.10 -0.71
CA GLY A 79 -13.36 1.93 -1.85
C GLY A 79 -12.75 1.10 -2.99
N ASP A 80 -11.43 1.10 -3.13
CA ASP A 80 -10.72 0.43 -4.24
C ASP A 80 -10.09 -0.92 -3.85
N TRP A 81 -10.73 -1.67 -2.95
CA TRP A 81 -10.23 -3.01 -2.57
C TRP A 81 -10.19 -4.00 -3.74
N ALA A 82 -10.88 -3.69 -4.85
CA ALA A 82 -10.97 -4.48 -6.07
C ALA A 82 -9.83 -4.24 -7.09
N LEU A 83 -9.00 -3.20 -6.93
CA LEU A 83 -7.88 -2.92 -7.86
C LEU A 83 -6.50 -3.15 -7.23
N ALA A 84 -6.45 -3.58 -5.97
CA ALA A 84 -5.23 -4.07 -5.34
C ALA A 84 -4.79 -5.38 -6.00
N THR A 85 -4.06 -5.28 -7.11
CA THR A 85 -3.37 -6.42 -7.72
C THR A 85 -2.49 -7.10 -6.67
N PRO A 86 -2.48 -8.45 -6.61
CA PRO A 86 -1.74 -9.16 -5.60
C PRO A 86 -0.27 -9.17 -6.03
N ARG A 87 0.58 -8.38 -5.37
CA ARG A 87 2.00 -8.70 -5.36
C ARG A 87 2.58 -8.57 -3.95
N ASN A 88 2.84 -9.76 -3.40
CA ASN A 88 3.61 -10.09 -2.21
C ASN A 88 2.85 -10.26 -0.87
N SER A 89 2.26 -11.46 -0.73
CA SER A 89 2.24 -12.36 0.43
C SER A 89 1.74 -11.95 1.84
N ILE A 90 1.44 -10.69 2.16
CA ILE A 90 0.96 -10.33 3.52
C ILE A 90 -0.58 -10.27 3.59
N ARG A 91 -1.28 -11.33 3.18
CA ARG A 91 -2.73 -11.46 3.39
C ARG A 91 -3.10 -12.86 3.84
N ARG A 92 -3.15 -13.07 5.17
CA ARG A 92 -4.00 -14.13 5.74
C ARG A 92 -4.57 -13.88 7.14
N CYS A 93 -4.20 -12.84 7.86
CA CYS A 93 -4.59 -12.74 9.29
C CYS A 93 -5.74 -11.79 9.63
N TRP A 94 -6.19 -10.88 8.75
CA TRP A 94 -7.07 -9.78 9.21
C TRP A 94 -8.52 -9.83 8.72
N ALA A 95 -8.89 -10.80 7.89
CA ALA A 95 -10.26 -10.92 7.37
C ALA A 95 -11.22 -11.74 8.25
N SER A 96 -10.76 -12.32 9.37
CA SER A 96 -11.58 -13.24 10.18
C SER A 96 -12.25 -12.61 11.41
N SER A 97 -12.06 -11.32 11.69
CA SER A 97 -12.44 -10.75 12.99
C SER A 97 -13.51 -9.66 12.95
N ARG A 98 -14.19 -9.43 11.82
CA ARG A 98 -15.13 -8.30 11.71
C ARG A 98 -16.56 -8.61 11.29
N ASP A 99 -16.89 -9.86 10.97
CA ASP A 99 -18.28 -10.26 10.71
C ASP A 99 -18.67 -11.46 11.58
N ALA A 100 -19.17 -11.15 12.79
CA ALA A 100 -19.95 -12.10 13.58
C ALA A 100 -21.35 -11.50 13.81
N PRO A 101 -22.35 -11.81 12.96
CA PRO A 101 -23.73 -11.60 13.33
C PRO A 101 -24.17 -12.67 14.33
N SER A 102 -24.55 -12.20 15.51
CA SER A 102 -25.25 -12.93 16.55
C SER A 102 -26.64 -13.35 16.06
N THR A 103 -26.78 -14.60 15.59
CA THR A 103 -27.96 -15.48 15.74
C THR A 103 -27.71 -16.74 14.91
N CYS A 104 -27.18 -17.79 15.55
CA CYS A 104 -27.08 -19.13 14.99
C CYS A 104 -28.35 -19.90 15.35
N SER A 105 -29.37 -19.82 14.50
CA SER A 105 -30.46 -20.78 14.50
C SER A 105 -30.00 -22.02 13.71
N THR A 106 -29.78 -23.09 14.46
CA THR A 106 -29.64 -24.47 13.98
C THR A 106 -30.67 -24.80 12.91
N THR A 107 -30.25 -25.11 11.68
CA THR A 107 -30.93 -26.09 10.84
C THR A 107 -29.91 -26.73 9.90
N ALA A 108 -29.60 -27.99 10.20
CA ALA A 108 -28.89 -28.90 9.34
C ALA A 108 -29.73 -29.23 8.10
N SER A 109 -29.15 -29.06 6.90
CA SER A 109 -29.56 -29.75 5.67
C SER A 109 -28.40 -29.63 4.69
N SER A 110 -27.49 -30.60 4.68
CA SER A 110 -27.53 -31.84 3.90
C SER A 110 -27.27 -31.63 2.39
N ARG A 111 -26.32 -32.43 1.89
CA ARG A 111 -26.12 -32.83 0.47
C ARG A 111 -25.46 -31.75 -0.44
N THR A 112 -24.49 -32.02 -1.31
CA THR A 112 -24.02 -33.27 -1.96
C THR A 112 -22.65 -33.01 -2.61
N THR A 113 -21.66 -33.86 -2.29
CA THR A 113 -20.74 -34.58 -3.20
C THR A 113 -20.05 -33.84 -4.36
N ARG A 114 -18.70 -33.88 -4.38
CA ARG A 114 -17.92 -34.73 -5.32
C ARG A 114 -16.46 -34.24 -5.44
N TRP A 115 -15.55 -34.83 -4.66
CA TRP A 115 -14.13 -34.95 -5.04
C TRP A 115 -13.62 -36.33 -4.61
N ARG A 116 -13.60 -37.27 -5.58
CA ARG A 116 -12.61 -38.35 -5.69
C ARG A 116 -11.35 -37.70 -6.31
N ALA A 117 -10.10 -38.07 -6.08
CA ALA A 117 -9.46 -39.27 -5.51
C ALA A 117 -8.09 -38.85 -4.92
N ALA A 118 -7.66 -39.36 -3.75
CA ALA A 118 -6.64 -40.41 -3.55
C ALA A 118 -5.31 -40.15 -4.29
N MET A 119 -4.24 -39.74 -3.58
CA MET A 119 -3.24 -40.59 -2.90
C MET A 119 -2.34 -41.38 -3.88
N CYS A 120 -1.12 -40.86 -4.07
CA CYS A 120 0.14 -41.50 -3.65
C CYS A 120 1.00 -40.42 -2.98
#